data_AF-A0A1F8SXM1-F1
#
_entry.id   AF-A0A1F8SXM1-F1
#
_cell.length_a   1.000
_cell.length_b   1.000
_cell.length_c   1.000
_cell.angle_alpha   90.00
_cell.angle_beta   90.00
_cell.angle_gamma   90.00
#
_symmetry.space_group_name_H-M   'P 1'
#
loop_
_entity.id
_entity.type
_entity.pdbx_description
1 polymer ?
#
loop_
_entity_poly.entity_id
_entity_poly.type
_entity_poly.pdbx_seq_one_letter_code
_entity_poly.pdbx_strand_id
1 'polypeptide(L)'
;MGQFYHEFIFPYLGGYGDGSDVNRFFPSLGNHDWHAAGAQPYLDYFTLPGNERYYDFTWGPLHFFALDSDPHEPDGADSSSAQAQWLQSQLAGSTAAWDVVYFHHPPYSSGAHGNTDRMQWPFKQWGAELVLSGHDHTYERIFRDGLVYVVNGLGGSSRYVFKTIVEGSQVRYNDDYGAMLVEASAQQLSFQFINRANEVIDSYQLGGP
;
A
#
# COMPACT_ATOMS: atom_id res chain seq x y z
N MET A 1 5.92 -7.00 -14.85
CA MET A 1 6.60 -5.81 -14.29
C MET A 1 7.53 -5.15 -15.28
N GLY A 2 8.70 -5.71 -15.58
CA GLY A 2 9.70 -5.09 -16.46
C GLY A 2 9.19 -4.59 -17.82
N GLN A 3 8.33 -5.36 -18.50
CA GLN A 3 7.78 -4.95 -19.80
C GLN A 3 7.05 -3.60 -19.78
N PHE A 4 6.35 -3.28 -18.68
CA PHE A 4 5.45 -2.11 -18.61
C PHE A 4 5.92 -1.02 -17.65
N TYR A 5 6.84 -1.33 -16.73
CA TYR A 5 7.22 -0.41 -15.66
C TYR A 5 8.74 -0.19 -15.53
N HIS A 6 9.57 -0.70 -16.44
CA HIS A 6 11.03 -0.54 -16.32
C HIS A 6 11.48 0.92 -16.24
N GLU A 7 10.81 1.85 -16.93
CA GLU A 7 11.09 3.30 -16.91
C GLU A 7 10.87 3.96 -15.52
N PHE A 8 10.32 3.23 -14.55
CA PHE A 8 10.14 3.67 -13.16
C PHE A 8 11.06 2.96 -12.18
N ILE A 9 11.77 1.91 -12.58
CA ILE A 9 12.55 1.05 -11.68
C ILE A 9 14.04 1.43 -11.76
N PHE A 10 14.68 1.59 -10.60
CA PHE A 10 16.13 1.75 -10.52
C PHE A 10 16.72 1.07 -9.28
N PRO A 11 17.89 0.40 -9.40
CA PRO A 11 18.45 -0.14 -10.64
C PRO A 11 17.47 -1.12 -11.30
N TYR A 12 17.41 -1.09 -12.64
CA TYR A 12 16.66 -2.07 -13.40
C TYR A 12 17.64 -3.07 -14.04
N LEU A 13 17.50 -4.35 -13.69
CA LEU A 13 18.39 -5.42 -14.14
C LEU A 13 17.77 -6.31 -15.23
N GLY A 14 16.56 -5.98 -15.69
CA GLY A 14 15.86 -6.75 -16.71
C GLY A 14 16.20 -6.33 -18.14
N GLY A 15 15.63 -7.03 -19.12
CA GLY A 15 15.94 -6.84 -20.55
C GLY A 15 14.89 -6.07 -21.37
N TYR A 16 13.94 -5.37 -20.74
CA TYR A 16 12.83 -4.68 -21.44
C TYR A 16 13.11 -3.22 -21.80
N GLY A 17 14.26 -2.67 -21.40
CA GLY A 17 14.68 -1.29 -21.64
C GLY A 17 15.77 -0.88 -20.66
N ASP A 18 16.21 0.38 -20.72
CA ASP A 18 17.36 0.89 -19.93
C ASP A 18 17.03 1.07 -18.43
N GLY A 19 15.74 1.13 -18.08
CA GLY A 19 15.30 1.41 -16.72
C GLY A 19 15.09 2.90 -16.46
N SER A 20 15.33 3.32 -15.21
CA SER A 20 15.32 4.71 -14.77
C SER A 20 16.65 5.04 -14.07
N ASP A 21 17.07 6.29 -14.02
CA ASP A 21 18.21 6.73 -13.18
C ASP A 21 17.81 7.02 -11.71
N VAL A 22 16.51 7.03 -11.44
CA VAL A 22 15.92 7.32 -10.12
C VAL A 22 14.80 6.32 -9.86
N ASN A 23 14.81 5.68 -8.69
CA ASN A 23 13.76 4.71 -8.40
C ASN A 23 12.44 5.44 -8.13
N ARG A 24 11.39 5.04 -8.84
CA ARG A 24 10.00 5.51 -8.71
C ARG A 24 9.03 4.35 -8.55
N PHE A 25 9.56 3.15 -8.27
CA PHE A 25 8.79 1.93 -8.14
C PHE A 25 9.14 1.26 -6.81
N PHE A 26 8.22 1.36 -5.85
CA PHE A 26 8.38 0.89 -4.48
C PHE A 26 7.25 -0.11 -4.17
N PRO A 27 7.46 -1.41 -4.42
CA PRO A 27 6.46 -2.44 -4.18
C PRO A 27 6.47 -2.90 -2.72
N SER A 28 5.36 -3.46 -2.25
CA SER A 28 5.28 -4.26 -1.02
C SER A 28 5.00 -5.72 -1.37
N LEU A 29 5.56 -6.65 -0.61
CA LEU A 29 5.29 -8.08 -0.75
C LEU A 29 3.81 -8.42 -0.49
N GLY A 30 3.28 -9.35 -1.29
CA GLY A 30 1.99 -10.01 -1.07
C GLY A 30 2.12 -11.53 -1.00
N ASN A 31 1.00 -12.21 -0.75
CA ASN A 31 1.01 -13.67 -0.58
C ASN A 31 1.51 -14.43 -1.83
N HIS A 32 1.32 -13.83 -3.01
CA HIS A 32 1.78 -14.44 -4.26
C HIS A 32 3.31 -14.42 -4.41
N ASP A 33 4.01 -13.46 -3.80
CA ASP A 33 5.47 -13.40 -3.79
C ASP A 33 6.04 -14.51 -2.90
N TRP A 34 5.36 -14.78 -1.78
CA TRP A 34 5.69 -15.83 -0.82
C TRP A 34 5.41 -17.26 -1.31
N HIS A 35 4.80 -17.44 -2.48
CA HIS A 35 4.72 -18.76 -3.12
C HIS A 35 6.10 -19.31 -3.51
N ALA A 36 7.08 -18.42 -3.73
CA ALA A 36 8.47 -18.79 -3.87
C ALA A 36 9.15 -18.77 -2.50
N ALA A 37 10.05 -19.73 -2.27
CA ALA A 37 10.79 -19.82 -1.00
C ALA A 37 11.51 -18.51 -0.69
N GLY A 38 11.22 -17.95 0.49
CA GLY A 38 11.82 -16.70 0.97
C GLY A 38 11.46 -15.45 0.16
N ALA A 39 10.41 -15.50 -0.68
CA ALA A 39 10.10 -14.46 -1.66
C ALA A 39 11.29 -14.10 -2.57
N GLN A 40 12.21 -15.05 -2.80
CA GLN A 40 13.49 -14.79 -3.46
C GLN A 40 13.37 -14.09 -4.82
N PRO A 41 12.40 -14.43 -5.71
CA PRO A 41 12.27 -13.73 -6.99
C PRO A 41 11.97 -12.23 -6.84
N TYR A 42 11.27 -11.82 -5.77
CA TYR A 42 11.06 -10.41 -5.47
C TYR A 42 12.36 -9.74 -5.01
N LEU A 43 13.09 -10.38 -4.08
CA LEU A 43 14.34 -9.86 -3.51
C LEU A 43 15.48 -9.82 -4.54
N ASP A 44 15.48 -10.73 -5.51
CA ASP A 44 16.45 -10.73 -6.60
C ASP A 44 16.15 -9.66 -7.66
N TYR A 45 14.87 -9.25 -7.78
CA TYR A 45 14.41 -8.38 -8.87
C TYR A 45 14.47 -6.90 -8.53
N PHE A 46 14.12 -6.54 -7.30
CA PHE A 46 14.10 -5.17 -6.84
C PHE A 46 15.34 -4.87 -6.00
N THR A 47 15.77 -3.61 -6.01
CA THR A 47 16.72 -3.09 -5.03
C THR A 47 16.02 -1.98 -4.28
N LEU A 48 15.72 -2.22 -3.00
CA LEU A 48 14.87 -1.36 -2.18
C LEU A 48 15.59 -0.93 -0.90
N PRO A 49 15.09 0.09 -0.19
CA PRO A 49 15.64 0.47 1.11
C PRO A 49 15.45 -0.62 2.17
N GLY A 50 16.09 -0.43 3.33
CA GLY A 50 15.89 -1.28 4.49
C GLY A 50 16.33 -2.72 4.25
N ASN A 51 15.46 -3.67 4.62
CA ASN A 51 15.67 -5.09 4.36
C ASN A 51 14.89 -5.59 3.13
N GLU A 52 14.34 -4.66 2.33
CA GLU A 52 13.58 -4.88 1.10
C GLU A 52 12.21 -5.55 1.26
N ARG A 53 11.95 -6.22 2.39
CA ARG A 53 10.63 -6.78 2.76
C ARG A 53 9.72 -5.72 3.37
N TYR A 54 10.27 -4.95 4.30
CA TYR A 54 9.65 -3.77 4.87
C TYR A 54 10.68 -2.66 5.01
N TYR A 55 10.27 -1.45 4.68
CA TYR A 55 11.18 -0.33 4.51
C TYR A 55 10.43 0.99 4.46
N ASP A 56 11.16 2.10 4.55
CA ASP A 56 10.61 3.44 4.40
C ASP A 56 11.38 4.26 3.36
N PHE A 57 10.73 5.31 2.86
CA PHE A 57 11.35 6.32 2.00
C PHE A 57 10.53 7.61 2.01
N THR A 58 11.19 8.73 1.72
CA THR A 58 10.52 10.03 1.56
C THR A 58 10.40 10.41 0.09
N TRP A 59 9.25 10.97 -0.31
CA TRP A 59 9.04 11.56 -1.62
C TRP A 59 8.27 12.88 -1.51
N GLY A 60 8.99 13.99 -1.62
CA GLY A 60 8.41 15.31 -1.40
C GLY A 60 7.91 15.46 0.05
N PRO A 61 6.63 15.83 0.28
CA PRO A 61 6.09 16.01 1.63
C PRO A 61 5.65 14.70 2.31
N LEU A 62 5.81 13.55 1.64
CA LEU A 62 5.34 12.24 2.09
C LEU A 62 6.49 11.39 2.62
N HIS A 63 6.25 10.70 3.73
CA HIS A 63 7.05 9.58 4.19
C HIS A 63 6.22 8.30 4.03
N PHE A 64 6.72 7.37 3.24
CA PHE A 64 6.08 6.10 2.97
C PHE A 64 6.69 4.99 3.81
N PHE A 65 5.85 4.11 4.33
CA PHE A 65 6.25 2.92 5.07
C PHE A 65 5.64 1.68 4.41
N ALA A 66 6.48 0.89 3.75
CA ALA A 66 6.11 -0.39 3.16
C ALA A 66 6.20 -1.48 4.23
N LEU A 67 5.13 -2.27 4.39
CA LEU A 67 5.13 -3.45 5.27
C LEU A 67 4.96 -4.73 4.46
N ASP A 68 5.51 -5.81 4.99
CA ASP A 68 5.16 -7.16 4.59
C ASP A 68 4.09 -7.70 5.55
N SER A 69 2.90 -7.90 5.00
CA SER A 69 1.71 -8.31 5.73
C SER A 69 1.49 -9.83 5.72
N ASP A 70 2.36 -10.59 5.04
CA ASP A 70 2.21 -12.04 4.92
C ASP A 70 2.65 -12.76 6.22
N PRO A 71 1.95 -13.83 6.65
CA PRO A 71 2.37 -14.60 7.81
C PRO A 71 3.74 -15.30 7.68
N HIS A 72 4.32 -15.39 6.48
CA HIS A 72 5.66 -15.94 6.27
C HIS A 72 6.78 -14.92 6.51
N GLU A 73 6.47 -13.66 6.80
CA GLU A 73 7.46 -12.65 7.15
C GLU A 73 8.25 -13.10 8.42
N PRO A 74 9.60 -13.23 8.35
CA PRO A 74 10.41 -13.78 9.43
C PRO A 74 10.46 -13.00 10.76
N ASP A 75 10.33 -11.67 10.69
CA ASP A 75 10.30 -10.73 11.81
C ASP A 75 8.88 -10.56 12.43
N GLY A 76 7.88 -11.19 11.82
CA GLY A 76 6.47 -11.21 12.18
C GLY A 76 5.61 -10.14 11.47
N ALA A 77 4.32 -10.44 11.30
CA ALA A 77 3.33 -9.57 10.64
C ALA A 77 2.13 -9.21 11.54
N ASP A 78 2.25 -9.35 12.86
CA ASP A 78 1.24 -8.87 13.83
C ASP A 78 1.73 -7.66 14.62
N SER A 79 0.86 -7.04 15.42
CA SER A 79 1.16 -5.79 16.14
C SER A 79 2.22 -5.92 17.24
N SER A 80 2.65 -7.12 17.58
CA SER A 80 3.71 -7.39 18.56
C SER A 80 5.07 -7.73 17.92
N SER A 81 5.09 -7.93 16.60
CA SER A 81 6.26 -8.28 15.81
C SER A 81 7.40 -7.26 15.88
N ALA A 82 8.60 -7.69 15.47
CA ALA A 82 9.73 -6.77 15.33
C ALA A 82 9.48 -5.73 14.23
N GLN A 83 8.79 -6.12 13.15
CA GLN A 83 8.32 -5.21 12.10
C GLN A 83 7.37 -4.13 12.65
N ALA A 84 6.41 -4.49 13.51
CA ALA A 84 5.50 -3.54 14.12
C ALA A 84 6.21 -2.54 15.05
N GLN A 85 7.17 -3.03 15.84
CA GLN A 85 8.00 -2.18 16.71
C GLN A 85 8.87 -1.21 15.88
N TRP A 86 9.43 -1.69 14.77
CA TRP A 86 10.14 -0.86 13.80
C TRP A 86 9.23 0.25 13.26
N LEU A 87 8.04 -0.08 12.76
CA LEU A 87 7.11 0.90 12.21
C LEU A 87 6.73 1.96 13.25
N GLN A 88 6.40 1.53 14.48
CA GLN A 88 6.07 2.46 15.56
C GLN A 88 7.21 3.45 15.83
N SER A 89 8.45 2.99 15.82
CA SER A 89 9.63 3.85 16.00
C SER A 89 9.82 4.81 14.82
N GLN A 90 9.64 4.33 13.59
CA GLN A 90 9.84 5.14 12.39
C GLN A 90 8.78 6.24 12.25
N LEU A 91 7.51 5.93 12.50
CA LEU A 91 6.44 6.93 12.53
C LEU A 91 6.67 7.98 13.63
N ALA A 92 7.05 7.55 14.84
CA ALA A 92 7.35 8.48 15.93
C ALA A 92 8.54 9.42 15.63
N GLY A 93 9.46 9.01 14.76
CA GLY A 93 10.60 9.80 14.30
C GLY A 93 10.36 10.60 13.02
N SER A 94 9.21 10.44 12.36
CA SER A 94 8.93 11.13 11.10
C SER A 94 8.77 12.63 11.32
N THR A 95 9.22 13.41 10.34
CA THR A 95 9.04 14.87 10.28
C THR A 95 8.35 15.31 8.99
N ALA A 96 7.87 14.35 8.20
CA ALA A 96 7.12 14.62 6.99
C ALA A 96 5.75 15.24 7.32
N ALA A 97 5.12 15.85 6.32
CA ALA A 97 3.77 16.38 6.50
C ALA A 97 2.72 15.26 6.51
N TRP A 98 3.04 14.13 5.87
CA TRP A 98 2.15 13.01 5.66
C TRP A 98 2.89 11.68 5.74
N ASP A 99 2.54 10.86 6.71
CA ASP A 99 2.99 9.48 6.87
C ASP A 99 1.95 8.51 6.29
N VAL A 100 2.38 7.77 5.26
CA VAL A 100 1.53 6.83 4.53
C VAL A 100 2.07 5.41 4.69
N VAL A 101 1.28 4.55 5.30
CA VAL A 101 1.62 3.13 5.46
C VAL A 101 0.96 2.34 4.34
N TYR A 102 1.68 1.41 3.71
CA TYR A 102 1.11 0.56 2.66
C TYR A 102 1.62 -0.87 2.69
N PHE A 103 0.74 -1.82 2.36
CA PHE A 103 1.02 -3.26 2.37
C PHE A 103 -0.05 -4.06 1.62
N HIS A 104 0.12 -5.37 1.50
CA HIS A 104 -0.80 -6.18 0.68
C HIS A 104 -2.18 -6.46 1.32
N HIS A 105 -2.23 -7.06 2.50
CA HIS A 105 -3.47 -7.58 3.09
C HIS A 105 -4.23 -6.52 3.92
N PRO A 106 -5.48 -6.16 3.59
CA PRO A 106 -6.18 -5.04 4.21
C PRO A 106 -6.59 -5.34 5.66
N PRO A 107 -6.42 -4.41 6.62
CA PRO A 107 -6.93 -4.58 7.98
C PRO A 107 -8.45 -4.73 7.99
N TYR A 108 -9.12 -3.91 7.16
CA TYR A 108 -10.56 -3.88 6.98
C TYR A 108 -10.89 -3.96 5.51
N SER A 109 -11.83 -4.83 5.13
CA SER A 109 -12.30 -4.94 3.76
C SER A 109 -13.69 -5.55 3.72
N SER A 110 -14.57 -4.98 2.91
CA SER A 110 -15.87 -5.55 2.56
C SER A 110 -15.78 -6.56 1.41
N GLY A 111 -14.59 -6.80 0.88
CA GLY A 111 -14.33 -7.68 -0.25
C GLY A 111 -14.55 -9.17 0.05
N ALA A 112 -14.15 -10.01 -0.90
CA ALA A 112 -14.39 -11.44 -0.82
C ALA A 112 -13.48 -12.14 0.19
N HIS A 113 -12.24 -11.66 0.37
CA HIS A 113 -11.32 -12.15 1.40
C HIS A 113 -11.62 -11.49 2.74
N GLY A 114 -11.95 -10.21 2.75
CA GLY A 114 -12.40 -9.49 3.94
C GLY A 114 -11.26 -9.05 4.84
N ASN A 115 -11.56 -8.87 6.13
CA ASN A 115 -10.60 -8.35 7.10
C ASN A 115 -9.39 -9.27 7.31
N THR A 116 -8.24 -8.64 7.52
CA THR A 116 -7.02 -9.31 7.99
C THR A 116 -6.73 -8.87 9.42
N ASP A 117 -7.24 -9.61 10.40
CA ASP A 117 -7.20 -9.21 11.82
C ASP A 117 -5.78 -8.94 12.34
N ARG A 118 -4.78 -9.72 11.89
CA ARG A 118 -3.37 -9.52 12.27
C ARG A 118 -2.83 -8.15 11.87
N MET A 119 -3.40 -7.50 10.86
CA MET A 119 -3.00 -6.18 10.36
C MET A 119 -3.80 -5.02 10.98
N GLN A 120 -4.70 -5.27 11.93
CA GLN A 120 -5.45 -4.22 12.64
C GLN A 120 -4.58 -3.56 13.74
N TRP A 121 -3.43 -3.02 13.34
CA TRP A 121 -2.49 -2.33 14.22
C TRP A 121 -3.00 -0.93 14.57
N PRO A 122 -2.53 -0.31 15.67
CA PRO A 122 -2.96 1.03 16.06
C PRO A 122 -2.24 2.13 15.24
N PHE A 123 -2.25 2.01 13.91
CA PHE A 123 -1.57 2.91 12.97
C PHE A 123 -1.84 4.40 13.25
N LYS A 124 -3.10 4.74 13.56
CA LYS A 124 -3.46 6.13 13.87
C LYS A 124 -2.77 6.66 15.12
N GLN A 125 -2.67 5.83 16.15
CA GLN A 125 -2.00 6.18 17.40
C GLN A 125 -0.49 6.26 17.23
N TRP A 126 0.06 5.53 16.26
CA TRP A 126 1.48 5.56 15.93
C TRP A 126 1.88 6.73 15.04
N GLY A 127 0.92 7.37 14.36
CA GLY A 127 1.16 8.62 13.62
C GLY A 127 0.69 8.59 12.17
N ALA A 128 0.25 7.45 11.63
CA ALA A 128 -0.15 7.38 10.22
C ALA A 128 -1.36 8.28 9.90
N GLU A 129 -1.35 8.92 8.74
CA GLU A 129 -2.48 9.67 8.19
C GLU A 129 -3.29 8.88 7.16
N LEU A 130 -2.68 7.89 6.52
CA LEU A 130 -3.31 7.05 5.50
C LEU A 130 -2.73 5.64 5.50
N VAL A 131 -3.61 4.63 5.39
CA VAL A 131 -3.22 3.24 5.20
C VAL A 131 -3.74 2.75 3.85
N LEU A 132 -2.85 2.25 3.00
CA LEU A 132 -3.16 1.72 1.68
C LEU A 132 -2.95 0.20 1.66
N SER A 133 -3.86 -0.50 1.00
CA SER A 133 -3.81 -1.95 0.89
C SER A 133 -4.36 -2.48 -0.44
N GLY A 134 -4.15 -3.75 -0.72
CA GLY A 134 -4.63 -4.44 -1.91
C GLY A 134 -5.35 -5.73 -1.54
N HIS A 135 -4.90 -6.86 -2.11
CA HIS A 135 -5.37 -8.22 -1.89
C HIS A 135 -6.83 -8.51 -2.30
N ASP A 136 -7.79 -7.81 -1.71
CA ASP A 136 -9.16 -7.82 -2.21
C ASP A 136 -9.22 -7.06 -3.52
N HIS A 137 -9.62 -7.75 -4.60
CA HIS A 137 -9.69 -7.19 -5.95
C HIS A 137 -10.93 -6.30 -6.15
N THR A 138 -11.05 -5.30 -5.29
CA THR A 138 -12.04 -4.23 -5.26
C THR A 138 -11.34 -2.90 -4.97
N TYR A 139 -12.07 -1.80 -5.14
CA TYR A 139 -11.72 -0.52 -4.55
C TYR A 139 -12.67 -0.22 -3.40
N GLU A 140 -12.12 0.15 -2.25
CA GLU A 140 -12.90 0.54 -1.09
C GLU A 140 -12.18 1.60 -0.27
N ARG A 141 -12.87 2.69 0.07
CA ARG A 141 -12.41 3.65 1.08
C ARG A 141 -13.21 3.50 2.37
N ILE A 142 -12.50 3.36 3.47
CA ILE A 142 -13.04 3.12 4.82
C ILE A 142 -12.50 4.22 5.74
N PHE A 143 -13.38 4.81 6.55
CA PHE A 143 -12.97 5.69 7.64
C PHE A 143 -13.28 5.04 8.97
N ARG A 144 -12.25 4.76 9.77
CA ARG A 144 -12.39 4.05 11.04
C ARG A 144 -11.38 4.56 12.05
N ASP A 145 -11.82 4.76 13.28
CA ASP A 145 -10.99 5.17 14.42
C ASP A 145 -10.10 6.41 14.14
N GLY A 146 -10.63 7.37 13.37
CA GLY A 146 -9.93 8.61 13.02
C GLY A 146 -8.89 8.46 11.90
N LEU A 147 -8.88 7.35 11.18
CA LEU A 147 -7.94 7.06 10.09
C LEU A 147 -8.67 6.62 8.81
N VAL A 148 -8.10 7.00 7.68
CA VAL A 148 -8.53 6.55 6.36
C VAL A 148 -7.75 5.29 5.98
N TYR A 149 -8.49 4.25 5.63
CA TYR A 149 -7.97 3.03 5.01
C TYR A 149 -8.50 2.96 3.58
N VAL A 150 -7.64 2.57 2.65
CA VAL A 150 -8.05 2.31 1.27
C VAL A 150 -7.60 0.93 0.84
N VAL A 151 -8.53 0.16 0.31
CA VAL A 151 -8.28 -1.08 -0.42
C VAL A 151 -8.30 -0.72 -1.91
N ASN A 152 -7.23 -0.99 -2.63
CA ASN A 152 -7.17 -0.86 -4.09
C ASN A 152 -6.46 -2.09 -4.69
N GLY A 153 -7.19 -3.20 -4.80
CA GLY A 153 -6.72 -4.41 -5.49
C GLY A 153 -7.12 -4.50 -6.96
N LEU A 154 -7.58 -3.39 -7.58
CA LEU A 154 -8.10 -3.35 -8.95
C LEU A 154 -7.01 -3.16 -10.02
N GLY A 155 -5.80 -3.65 -9.77
CA GLY A 155 -4.65 -3.51 -10.68
C GLY A 155 -4.65 -4.41 -11.92
N GLY A 156 -5.59 -5.36 -12.04
CA GLY A 156 -5.78 -6.14 -13.28
C GLY A 156 -6.08 -7.64 -13.13
N SER A 157 -6.06 -8.21 -11.91
CA SER A 157 -6.49 -9.59 -11.67
C SER A 157 -8.02 -9.74 -11.69
N SER A 158 -8.58 -10.93 -11.50
CA SER A 158 -10.05 -11.12 -11.52
C SER A 158 -10.73 -10.31 -10.42
N ARG A 159 -11.69 -9.44 -10.78
CA ARG A 159 -12.41 -8.59 -9.82
C ARG A 159 -13.27 -9.42 -8.87
N TYR A 160 -13.36 -8.98 -7.62
CA TYR A 160 -14.17 -9.62 -6.59
C TYR A 160 -15.51 -8.92 -6.37
N VAL A 161 -16.39 -9.60 -5.65
CA VAL A 161 -17.67 -9.06 -5.18
C VAL A 161 -17.52 -8.62 -3.72
N PHE A 162 -18.29 -7.61 -3.33
CA PHE A 162 -18.44 -7.26 -1.93
C PHE A 162 -19.32 -8.30 -1.20
N LYS A 163 -18.95 -8.64 0.03
CA LYS A 163 -19.69 -9.54 0.92
C LYS A 163 -20.26 -8.75 2.10
N THR A 164 -19.68 -8.89 3.28
CA THR A 164 -20.13 -8.18 4.49
C THR A 164 -19.54 -6.79 4.49
N ILE A 165 -20.40 -5.77 4.49
CA ILE A 165 -19.94 -4.39 4.53
C ILE A 165 -19.39 -4.08 5.92
N VAL A 166 -18.13 -3.66 5.99
CA VAL A 166 -17.46 -3.33 7.24
C VAL A 166 -17.88 -1.95 7.75
N GLU A 167 -17.82 -1.77 9.07
CA GLU A 167 -18.01 -0.48 9.69
C GLU A 167 -17.04 0.56 9.11
N GLY A 168 -17.55 1.78 8.87
CA GLY A 168 -16.75 2.86 8.32
C GLY A 168 -16.58 2.85 6.79
N SER A 169 -17.04 1.81 6.09
CA SER A 169 -17.02 1.76 4.61
C SER A 169 -17.79 2.94 3.99
N GLN A 170 -17.10 3.79 3.23
CA GLN A 170 -17.64 5.02 2.63
C GLN A 170 -17.92 4.88 1.13
N VAL A 171 -16.97 4.34 0.39
CA VAL A 171 -17.04 4.18 -1.07
C VAL A 171 -16.58 2.80 -1.45
N ARG A 172 -17.28 2.16 -2.40
CA ARG A 172 -17.03 0.81 -2.88
C ARG A 172 -17.18 0.78 -4.40
N TYR A 173 -16.24 0.15 -5.08
CA TYR A 173 -16.27 0.00 -6.53
C TYR A 173 -15.62 -1.32 -6.98
N ASN A 174 -16.26 -2.02 -7.91
CA ASN A 174 -15.73 -3.26 -8.50
C ASN A 174 -16.19 -3.47 -9.96
N ASP A 175 -16.64 -2.40 -10.63
CA ASP A 175 -17.19 -2.48 -11.99
C ASP A 175 -16.09 -2.52 -13.06
N ASP A 176 -14.97 -1.84 -12.84
CA ASP A 176 -13.80 -1.89 -13.71
C ASP A 176 -12.47 -1.85 -12.94
N TYR A 177 -11.35 -1.95 -13.65
CA TYR A 177 -10.01 -1.74 -13.12
C TYR A 177 -9.66 -0.26 -13.01
N GLY A 178 -8.66 0.07 -12.20
CA GLY A 178 -8.22 1.44 -12.03
C GLY A 178 -6.96 1.56 -11.18
N ALA A 179 -6.55 2.80 -10.96
CA ALA A 179 -5.41 3.15 -10.12
C ALA A 179 -5.74 4.37 -9.26
N MET A 180 -5.00 4.53 -8.17
CA MET A 180 -5.06 5.74 -7.37
C MET A 180 -4.04 6.75 -7.87
N LEU A 181 -4.48 7.99 -8.06
CA LEU A 181 -3.61 9.16 -8.18
C LEU A 181 -3.55 9.82 -6.80
N VAL A 182 -2.33 10.07 -6.31
CA VAL A 182 -2.09 10.77 -5.04
C VAL A 182 -1.31 12.04 -5.33
N GLU A 183 -1.80 13.17 -4.84
CA GLU A 183 -1.16 14.47 -4.95
C GLU A 183 -0.99 15.06 -3.56
N ALA A 184 0.21 15.56 -3.26
CA ALA A 184 0.54 16.03 -1.93
C ALA A 184 1.33 17.35 -1.97
N SER A 185 0.97 18.25 -1.06
CA SER A 185 1.74 19.41 -0.62
C SER A 185 1.94 19.31 0.89
N ALA A 186 2.66 20.25 1.49
CA ALA A 186 2.78 20.29 2.96
C ALA A 186 1.45 20.63 3.67
N GLN A 187 0.43 21.10 2.96
CA GLN A 187 -0.87 21.52 3.53
C GLN A 187 -2.03 20.61 3.13
N GLN A 188 -1.83 19.74 2.15
CA GLN A 188 -2.91 18.92 1.61
C GLN A 188 -2.38 17.60 1.09
N LEU A 189 -3.09 16.53 1.41
CA LEU A 189 -2.97 15.23 0.74
C LEU A 189 -4.31 14.91 0.08
N SER A 190 -4.34 14.80 -1.23
CA SER A 190 -5.53 14.38 -1.98
C SER A 190 -5.27 13.11 -2.75
N PHE A 191 -6.30 12.28 -2.87
CA PHE A 191 -6.25 11.09 -3.69
C PHE A 191 -7.55 10.86 -4.43
N GLN A 192 -7.42 10.31 -5.63
CA GLN A 192 -8.52 9.94 -6.51
C GLN A 192 -8.35 8.49 -6.94
N PHE A 193 -9.45 7.74 -7.02
CA PHE A 193 -9.46 6.49 -7.76
C PHE A 193 -10.05 6.72 -9.15
N ILE A 194 -9.24 6.40 -10.17
CA ILE A 194 -9.53 6.64 -11.57
C ILE A 194 -9.59 5.29 -12.27
N ASN A 195 -10.70 4.99 -12.93
CA ASN A 195 -10.85 3.74 -13.68
C ASN A 195 -10.17 3.82 -15.07
N ARG A 196 -10.15 2.71 -15.82
CA ARG A 196 -9.53 2.68 -17.17
C ARG A 196 -10.25 3.52 -18.23
N ALA A 197 -11.49 3.94 -17.97
CA ALA A 197 -12.22 4.89 -18.81
C ALA A 197 -11.87 6.36 -18.47
N ASN A 198 -10.93 6.60 -17.55
CA ASN A 198 -10.56 7.90 -17.00
C ASN A 198 -11.69 8.58 -16.22
N GLU A 199 -12.63 7.81 -15.68
CA GLU A 199 -13.67 8.31 -14.80
C GLU A 199 -13.13 8.36 -13.36
N VAL A 200 -13.29 9.51 -12.70
CA VAL A 200 -13.01 9.65 -11.27
C VAL A 200 -14.18 9.05 -10.51
N ILE A 201 -13.95 7.89 -9.89
CA ILE A 201 -14.96 7.17 -9.13
C ILE A 201 -15.03 7.67 -7.68
N ASP A 202 -13.87 8.00 -7.12
CA ASP A 202 -13.75 8.56 -5.78
C ASP A 202 -12.70 9.66 -5.76
N SER A 203 -12.94 10.66 -4.91
CA SER A 203 -12.02 11.75 -4.63
C SER A 203 -12.12 12.11 -3.16
N TYR A 204 -10.96 12.19 -2.49
CA TYR A 204 -10.90 12.53 -1.08
C TYR A 204 -9.68 13.39 -0.77
N GLN A 205 -9.77 14.16 0.30
CA GLN A 205 -8.74 15.10 0.72
C GLN A 205 -8.59 15.07 2.24
N LEU A 206 -7.34 15.06 2.68
CA LEU A 206 -6.93 15.36 4.05
C LEU A 206 -6.36 16.78 4.07
N GLY A 207 -6.89 17.61 4.99
CA GLY A 207 -6.32 18.91 5.30
C GLY A 207 -5.15 18.75 6.26
N GLY A 208 -4.06 19.48 6.01
CA GLY A 208 -2.88 19.47 6.87
C GLY A 208 -3.21 19.96 8.29
N PRO A 209 -2.31 19.70 9.25
CA PRO A 209 -2.38 20.31 10.58
C PRO A 209 -2.35 21.85 10.55
#